data_AF-A0A9W8PR13-F1
#
_entry.id   AF-A0A9W8PR13-F1
#
_cell.length_a   1.000
_cell.length_b   1.000
_cell.length_c   1.000
_cell.angle_alpha   90.00
_cell.angle_beta   90.00
_cell.angle_gamma   90.00
#
_symmetry.space_group_name_H-M   'P 1'
#
loop_
_entity.id
_entity.type
_entity.pdbx_description
1 polymer ?
#
loop_
_entity_poly.entity_id
_entity_poly.type
_entity_poly.pdbx_seq_one_letter_code
_entity_poly.pdbx_strand_id
1 'polypeptide(L)'
;MLTFLADELSMHLLTTPLIYRLLSFKASPEKTRLIGIVLSIMFTVVMVTHMVMDEFLLHATTFGLGIYVIATRVLKIIPQQVKDPATKKKFQNIAVLGLGSFGFGYMVWLIDEFACRYLTNARHAIGLPFAFLLELHGWWHVLTAIGGYTAVAVIDIVTTGEVTGDPTDTFAWPVPLALKLMDNRESTVKQG
;
A
#
# COMPACT_ATOMS: atom_id res chain seq x y z
N MET A 1 -14.78 19.62 -2.62
CA MET A 1 -14.19 19.81 -1.27
C MET A 1 -14.44 18.59 -0.39
N LEU A 2 -15.68 18.20 -0.09
CA LEU A 2 -15.96 17.05 0.81
C LEU A 2 -15.44 15.70 0.28
N THR A 3 -15.56 15.44 -1.03
CA THR A 3 -15.10 14.20 -1.67
C THR A 3 -13.57 14.07 -1.71
N PHE A 4 -12.87 15.18 -1.95
CA PHE A 4 -11.41 15.24 -1.96
C PHE A 4 -10.83 14.97 -0.55
N LEU A 5 -11.42 15.63 0.44
CA LEU A 5 -11.08 15.45 1.85
C LEU A 5 -11.30 14.00 2.34
N ALA A 6 -12.40 13.38 1.90
CA ALA A 6 -12.72 12.00 2.25
C ALA A 6 -11.72 11.01 1.62
N ASP A 7 -11.29 11.28 0.39
CA ASP A 7 -10.27 10.49 -0.29
C ASP A 7 -8.94 10.53 0.49
N GLU A 8 -8.39 11.72 0.70
CA GLU A 8 -7.11 11.91 1.40
C GLU A 8 -7.14 11.38 2.84
N LEU A 9 -8.24 11.59 3.57
CA LEU A 9 -8.42 11.08 4.92
C LEU A 9 -8.47 9.55 4.95
N SER A 10 -9.13 8.91 3.98
CA SER A 10 -9.27 7.45 3.93
C SER A 10 -7.91 6.75 3.83
N MET A 11 -6.94 7.36 3.16
CA MET A 11 -5.58 6.83 3.01
C MET A 11 -4.82 6.80 4.35
N HIS A 12 -4.97 7.84 5.16
CA HIS A 12 -4.38 7.91 6.50
C HIS A 12 -5.11 7.01 7.50
N LEU A 13 -6.42 6.83 7.34
CA LEU A 13 -7.23 5.90 8.14
C LEU A 13 -6.89 4.43 7.86
N LEU A 14 -6.41 4.09 6.66
CA LEU A 14 -5.89 2.75 6.37
C LEU A 14 -4.47 2.55 6.93
N THR A 15 -3.58 3.53 6.72
CA THR A 15 -2.15 3.37 7.02
C THR A 15 -1.85 3.44 8.52
N THR A 16 -2.51 4.31 9.26
CA THR A 16 -2.21 4.53 10.70
C THR A 16 -2.47 3.26 11.54
N PRO A 17 -3.61 2.54 11.39
CA PRO A 17 -3.82 1.28 12.08
C PRO A 17 -2.83 0.17 11.69
N LEU A 18 -2.40 0.12 10.43
CA LEU A 18 -1.39 -0.84 9.97
C LEU A 18 -0.02 -0.57 10.59
N ILE A 19 0.39 0.70 10.66
CA ILE A 19 1.61 1.12 11.36
C ILE A 19 1.49 0.76 12.85
N TYR A 20 0.36 1.07 13.49
CA TYR A 20 0.12 0.71 14.89
C TYR A 20 0.27 -0.79 15.12
N ARG A 21 -0.35 -1.63 14.26
CA ARG A 21 -0.29 -3.09 14.35
C ARG A 21 1.14 -3.60 14.20
N LEU A 22 1.91 -3.05 13.26
CA LEU A 22 3.30 -3.44 13.02
C LEU A 22 4.25 -3.01 14.15
N LEU A 23 4.06 -1.81 14.70
CA LEU A 23 4.89 -1.28 15.77
C LEU A 23 4.57 -1.91 17.13
N SER A 24 3.32 -2.30 17.35
CA SER A 24 2.87 -2.96 18.59
C SER A 24 3.07 -4.48 18.57
N PHE A 25 3.44 -5.06 17.43
CA PHE A 25 3.66 -6.50 17.31
C PHE A 25 4.76 -6.98 18.28
N LYS A 26 4.40 -7.90 19.18
CA LYS A 26 5.27 -8.44 20.24
C LYS A 26 5.86 -7.36 21.19
N ALA A 27 5.24 -6.19 21.28
CA ALA A 27 5.64 -5.14 22.21
C ALA A 27 5.02 -5.34 23.61
N SER A 28 5.58 -4.70 24.64
CA SER A 28 4.96 -4.67 25.96
C SER A 28 3.67 -3.85 25.97
N PRO A 29 2.74 -4.07 26.92
CA PRO A 29 1.49 -3.30 27.00
C PRO A 29 1.72 -1.80 27.12
N GLU A 30 2.74 -1.39 27.87
CA GLU A 30 3.13 0.02 28.04
C GLU A 30 3.59 0.65 26.73
N LYS A 31 4.44 -0.05 25.97
CA LYS A 31 4.93 0.42 24.65
C LYS A 31 3.79 0.50 23.64
N THR A 32 2.90 -0.49 23.63
CA THR A 32 1.72 -0.51 22.77
C THR A 32 0.82 0.70 23.03
N ARG A 33 0.53 0.99 24.31
CA ARG A 33 -0.24 2.17 24.69
C ARG A 33 0.44 3.47 24.28
N LEU A 34 1.76 3.58 24.50
CA LEU A 34 2.53 4.75 24.10
C LEU A 34 2.49 4.97 22.59
N ILE A 35 2.71 3.91 21.79
CA ILE A 35 2.65 3.97 20.32
C ILE A 35 1.26 4.42 19.87
N GLY A 36 0.19 3.88 20.46
CA GLY A 36 -1.19 4.28 20.13
C GLY A 36 -1.47 5.75 20.41
N ILE A 37 -1.02 6.27 21.56
CA ILE A 37 -1.16 7.69 21.92
C ILE A 37 -0.39 8.57 20.94
N VAL A 38 0.89 8.26 20.69
CA VAL A 38 1.76 9.03 19.79
C VAL A 38 1.19 9.07 18.37
N LEU A 39 0.78 7.92 17.83
CA LEU A 39 0.18 7.85 16.49
C LEU A 39 -1.14 8.60 16.40
N SER A 40 -1.99 8.52 17.43
CA SER A 40 -3.28 9.25 17.44
C SER A 40 -3.08 10.77 17.46
N ILE A 41 -2.13 11.25 18.27
CA ILE A 41 -1.77 12.68 18.31
C ILE A 41 -1.19 13.11 16.96
N MET A 42 -0.22 12.37 16.42
CA MET A 42 0.36 12.67 15.11
C MET A 42 -0.69 12.71 14.00
N PHE A 43 -1.55 11.71 13.92
CA PHE A 43 -2.64 11.65 12.95
C PHE A 43 -3.53 12.88 13.06
N THR A 44 -3.97 13.22 14.28
CA THR A 44 -4.85 14.38 14.50
C THR A 44 -4.19 15.68 14.08
N VAL A 45 -2.93 15.90 14.47
CA VAL A 45 -2.19 17.11 14.10
C VAL A 45 -2.02 17.21 12.59
N VAL A 46 -1.52 16.16 11.94
CA VAL A 46 -1.28 16.16 10.49
C VAL A 46 -2.58 16.39 9.73
N MET A 47 -3.66 15.69 10.10
CA MET A 47 -4.96 15.84 9.43
C MET A 47 -5.53 17.24 9.64
N VAL A 48 -5.59 17.76 10.88
CA VAL A 48 -6.11 19.10 11.13
C VAL A 48 -5.28 20.16 10.38
N THR A 49 -3.95 20.08 10.41
CA THR A 49 -3.10 21.03 9.68
C THR A 49 -3.34 20.96 8.18
N HIS A 50 -3.39 19.76 7.61
CA HIS A 50 -3.65 19.58 6.18
C HIS A 50 -5.03 20.13 5.77
N MET A 51 -6.08 19.86 6.56
CA MET A 51 -7.45 20.33 6.29
C MET A 51 -7.61 21.85 6.41
N VAL A 52 -6.86 22.49 7.31
CA VAL A 52 -6.92 23.95 7.53
C VAL A 52 -6.07 24.72 6.53
N MET A 53 -4.89 24.17 6.19
CA MET A 53 -3.91 24.86 5.34
C MET A 53 -4.05 24.50 3.85
N ASP A 54 -4.87 23.51 3.51
CA ASP A 54 -5.02 22.98 2.13
C ASP A 54 -3.67 22.55 1.53
N GLU A 55 -2.78 22.02 2.40
CA GLU A 55 -1.39 21.72 2.07
C GLU A 55 -1.26 20.30 1.50
N PHE A 56 -1.31 20.20 0.17
CA PHE A 56 -1.11 18.95 -0.59
C PHE A 56 0.22 18.24 -0.24
N LEU A 57 1.31 19.00 -0.11
CA LEU A 57 2.64 18.43 0.15
C LEU A 57 2.71 17.72 1.52
N LEU A 58 2.00 18.24 2.52
CA LEU A 58 1.95 17.62 3.83
C LEU A 58 1.26 16.25 3.76
N HIS A 59 0.13 16.14 3.06
CA HIS A 59 -0.53 14.87 2.82
C HIS A 59 0.37 13.89 2.07
N ALA A 60 0.90 14.31 0.91
CA ALA A 60 1.71 13.47 0.03
C ALA A 60 2.92 12.87 0.76
N THR A 61 3.66 13.71 1.49
CA THR A 61 4.88 13.30 2.20
C THR A 61 4.59 12.42 3.41
N THR A 62 3.58 12.75 4.21
CA THR A 62 3.22 11.95 5.40
C THR A 62 2.65 10.60 5.00
N PHE A 63 1.85 10.53 3.94
CA PHE A 63 1.34 9.29 3.40
C PHE A 63 2.46 8.42 2.83
N GLY A 64 3.34 8.99 2.00
CA GLY A 64 4.52 8.28 1.46
C GLY A 64 5.44 7.75 2.56
N LEU A 65 5.68 8.53 3.62
CA LEU A 65 6.45 8.09 4.79
C LEU A 65 5.76 6.93 5.53
N GLY A 66 4.44 7.00 5.71
CA GLY A 66 3.68 5.93 6.34
C GLY A 66 3.81 4.60 5.60
N ILE A 67 3.70 4.64 4.27
CA ILE A 67 3.87 3.45 3.42
C ILE A 67 5.32 2.93 3.46
N TYR A 68 6.32 3.81 3.46
CA TYR A 68 7.71 3.42 3.64
C TYR A 68 7.95 2.69 4.99
N VAL A 69 7.38 3.21 6.07
CA VAL A 69 7.44 2.55 7.39
C VAL A 69 6.76 1.18 7.35
N ILE A 70 5.58 1.08 6.74
CA ILE A 70 4.87 -0.21 6.58
C ILE A 70 5.75 -1.20 5.81
N ALA A 71 6.26 -0.82 4.65
CA ALA A 71 7.04 -1.70 3.78
C ALA A 71 8.31 -2.22 4.49
N THR A 72 9.09 -1.33 5.09
CA THR A 72 10.33 -1.70 5.78
C THR A 72 10.06 -2.59 7.00
N ARG A 73 9.01 -2.30 7.77
CA ARG A 73 8.63 -3.12 8.94
C ARG A 73 8.13 -4.50 8.53
N VAL A 74 7.23 -4.60 7.55
CA VAL A 74 6.71 -5.87 7.04
C VAL A 74 7.83 -6.76 6.54
N LEU A 75 8.70 -6.24 5.67
CA LEU A 75 9.83 -6.98 5.12
C LEU A 75 10.80 -7.48 6.21
N LYS A 76 10.91 -6.75 7.32
CA LYS A 76 11.72 -7.15 8.49
C LYS A 76 11.03 -8.23 9.33
N ILE A 77 9.71 -8.24 9.45
CA ILE A 77 8.96 -9.21 10.28
C ILE A 77 8.74 -10.54 9.55
N ILE A 78 8.51 -10.54 8.23
CA ILE A 78 8.36 -11.76 7.41
C ILE A 78 9.40 -12.85 7.74
N PRO A 79 10.73 -12.60 7.69
CA PRO A 79 11.73 -13.63 7.99
C PRO A 79 11.71 -14.13 9.43
N GLN A 80 11.09 -13.40 10.36
CA GLN A 80 11.00 -13.76 11.77
C GLN A 80 9.78 -14.66 12.06
N GLN A 81 8.76 -14.63 11.20
CA GLN A 81 7.53 -15.41 11.39
C GLN A 81 7.45 -16.61 10.45
N VAL A 82 8.00 -16.49 9.24
CA VAL A 82 7.98 -17.56 8.25
C VAL A 82 9.32 -18.30 8.25
N LYS A 83 9.32 -19.52 8.81
CA LYS A 83 10.51 -20.38 8.88
C LYS A 83 10.80 -21.09 7.55
N ASP A 84 9.76 -21.46 6.82
CA ASP A 84 9.89 -22.13 5.52
C ASP A 84 10.42 -21.18 4.43
N PRO A 85 11.57 -21.47 3.80
CA PRO A 85 12.16 -20.59 2.79
C PRO A 85 11.27 -20.37 1.55
N ALA A 86 10.51 -21.37 1.11
CA ALA A 86 9.66 -21.26 -0.07
C ALA A 86 8.48 -20.31 0.18
N THR A 87 7.79 -20.51 1.31
CA THR A 87 6.69 -19.66 1.77
C THR A 87 7.17 -18.23 2.04
N LYS A 88 8.35 -18.08 2.67
CA LYS A 88 8.97 -16.77 2.91
C LYS A 88 9.16 -16.00 1.60
N LYS A 89 9.68 -16.65 0.56
CA LYS A 89 9.90 -16.03 -0.74
C LYS A 89 8.58 -15.59 -1.38
N LYS A 90 7.52 -16.40 -1.28
CA LYS A 90 6.16 -16.01 -1.72
C LYS A 90 5.69 -14.74 -1.01
N PHE A 91 5.77 -14.65 0.32
CA PHE A 91 5.40 -13.45 1.06
C PHE A 91 6.23 -12.21 0.69
N GLN A 92 7.53 -12.38 0.46
CA GLN A 92 8.39 -11.29 -0.02
C GLN A 92 7.98 -10.82 -1.42
N ASN A 93 7.67 -11.75 -2.33
CA ASN A 93 7.20 -11.43 -3.67
C ASN A 93 5.87 -10.66 -3.65
N ILE A 94 4.92 -11.06 -2.79
CA ILE A 94 3.65 -10.35 -2.60
C ILE A 94 3.89 -8.94 -2.02
N ALA A 95 4.76 -8.82 -1.04
CA ALA A 95 5.11 -7.52 -0.46
C ALA A 95 5.78 -6.60 -1.51
N VAL A 96 6.64 -7.14 -2.37
CA VAL A 96 7.27 -6.41 -3.49
C VAL A 96 6.24 -6.03 -4.54
N LEU A 97 5.29 -6.90 -4.87
CA LEU A 97 4.18 -6.59 -5.77
C LEU A 97 3.34 -5.43 -5.22
N GLY A 98 2.99 -5.48 -3.93
CA GLY A 98 2.26 -4.42 -3.26
C GLY A 98 3.01 -3.09 -3.27
N LEU A 99 4.30 -3.11 -2.94
CA LEU A 99 5.16 -1.93 -2.95
C LEU A 99 5.36 -1.36 -4.36
N GLY A 100 5.53 -2.23 -5.36
CA GLY A 100 5.64 -1.84 -6.76
C GLY A 100 4.36 -1.22 -7.29
N SER A 101 3.21 -1.83 -6.97
CA SER A 101 1.88 -1.29 -7.34
C SER A 101 1.67 0.08 -6.71
N PHE A 102 1.99 0.22 -5.41
CA PHE A 102 1.92 1.50 -4.72
C PHE A 102 2.86 2.55 -5.31
N GLY A 103 4.13 2.22 -5.52
CA GLY A 103 5.13 3.16 -6.06
C GLY A 103 4.78 3.62 -7.46
N PHE A 104 4.31 2.70 -8.32
CA PHE A 104 3.82 3.06 -9.64
C PHE A 104 2.57 3.92 -9.57
N GLY A 105 1.60 3.55 -8.71
CA GLY A 105 0.43 4.38 -8.44
C GLY A 105 0.82 5.79 -8.00
N TYR A 106 1.76 5.93 -7.08
CA TYR A 106 2.16 7.22 -6.52
C TYR A 106 2.79 8.11 -7.59
N MET A 107 3.57 7.52 -8.50
CA MET A 107 4.06 8.24 -9.67
C MET A 107 2.93 8.68 -10.60
N VAL A 108 1.97 7.80 -10.89
CA VAL A 108 0.80 8.10 -11.72
C VAL A 108 -0.02 9.24 -11.11
N TRP A 109 -0.23 9.23 -9.80
CA TRP A 109 -0.92 10.28 -9.04
C TRP A 109 -0.20 11.62 -9.09
N LEU A 110 1.12 11.63 -8.89
CA LEU A 110 1.93 12.84 -9.04
C LEU A 110 1.83 13.41 -10.46
N ILE A 111 1.89 12.56 -11.49
CA ILE A 111 1.75 13.00 -12.89
C ILE A 111 0.35 13.58 -13.14
N ASP A 112 -0.70 12.96 -12.61
CA ASP A 112 -2.07 13.46 -12.72
C ASP A 112 -2.21 14.87 -12.15
N GLU A 113 -1.65 15.10 -10.96
CA GLU A 113 -1.68 16.40 -10.29
C GLU A 113 -0.92 17.47 -11.10
N PHE A 114 0.31 17.18 -11.53
CA PHE A 114 1.13 18.14 -12.30
C PHE A 114 0.63 18.37 -13.72
N ALA A 115 0.08 17.35 -14.38
CA ALA A 115 -0.35 17.40 -15.78
C ALA A 115 -1.88 17.56 -15.95
N CYS A 116 -2.60 17.90 -14.87
CA CYS A 116 -4.07 17.93 -14.84
C CYS A 116 -4.70 18.70 -16.03
N ARG A 117 -4.18 19.90 -16.36
CA ARG A 117 -4.67 20.67 -17.52
C ARG A 117 -4.42 19.98 -18.86
N TYR A 118 -3.26 19.36 -19.04
CA TYR A 118 -2.90 18.67 -20.28
C TYR A 118 -3.71 17.38 -20.46
N LEU A 119 -3.85 16.58 -19.41
CA LEU A 119 -4.65 15.36 -19.40
C LEU A 119 -6.13 15.64 -19.63
N THR A 120 -6.65 16.73 -19.06
CA THR A 120 -8.04 17.14 -19.27
C THR A 120 -8.27 17.58 -20.72
N ASN A 121 -7.37 18.36 -21.31
CA ASN A 121 -7.48 18.74 -22.72
C ASN A 121 -7.35 17.53 -23.65
N ALA A 122 -6.43 16.60 -23.35
CA ALA A 122 -6.27 15.35 -24.11
C ALA A 122 -7.51 14.45 -24.03
N ARG A 123 -8.16 14.35 -22.85
CA ARG A 123 -9.42 13.61 -22.67
C ARG A 123 -10.55 14.17 -23.53
N HIS A 124 -10.71 15.50 -23.56
CA HIS A 124 -11.72 16.14 -24.41
C HIS A 124 -11.43 15.97 -25.90
N ALA A 125 -10.15 15.91 -26.29
CA ALA A 125 -9.75 15.70 -27.68
C ALA A 125 -9.92 14.25 -28.16
N ILE A 126 -9.64 13.26 -27.30
CA ILE A 126 -9.66 11.83 -27.65
C ILE A 126 -11.07 11.23 -27.56
N GLY A 127 -11.89 11.66 -26.59
CA GLY A 127 -13.24 11.14 -26.40
C GLY A 127 -13.30 9.68 -25.91
N LEU A 128 -14.51 9.20 -25.64
CA LEU A 128 -14.73 7.83 -25.16
C LEU A 128 -14.60 6.79 -26.29
N PRO A 129 -14.12 5.57 -26.01
CA PRO A 129 -13.77 5.02 -24.68
C PRO A 129 -12.33 5.30 -24.24
N PHE A 130 -11.46 5.77 -25.13
CA PHE A 130 -10.02 5.89 -24.86
C PHE A 130 -9.65 7.00 -23.87
N ALA A 131 -10.54 7.96 -23.64
CA ALA A 131 -10.39 8.96 -22.57
C ALA A 131 -10.26 8.33 -21.18
N PHE A 132 -10.78 7.12 -20.95
CA PHE A 132 -10.62 6.38 -19.68
C PHE A 132 -9.16 6.03 -19.39
N LEU A 133 -8.35 5.74 -20.41
CA LEU A 133 -6.93 5.45 -20.23
C LEU A 133 -6.13 6.67 -19.74
N LEU A 134 -6.64 7.87 -19.99
CA LEU A 134 -6.05 9.13 -19.55
C LEU A 134 -6.52 9.57 -18.16
N GLU A 135 -7.42 8.80 -17.53
CA GLU A 135 -7.85 9.03 -16.15
C GLU A 135 -6.83 8.43 -15.16
N LEU A 136 -5.67 9.08 -15.10
CA LEU A 136 -4.55 8.65 -14.26
C LEU A 136 -4.96 8.58 -12.77
N HIS A 137 -5.82 9.49 -12.31
CA HIS A 137 -6.42 9.43 -10.97
C HIS A 137 -7.18 8.11 -10.71
N GLY A 138 -7.91 7.58 -11.69
CA GLY A 138 -8.60 6.29 -11.54
C GLY A 138 -7.62 5.12 -11.44
N TRP A 139 -6.55 5.15 -12.24
CA TRP A 139 -5.48 4.15 -12.18
C TRP A 139 -4.73 4.17 -10.85
N TRP A 140 -4.51 5.36 -10.28
CA TRP A 140 -3.97 5.52 -8.94
C TRP A 140 -4.78 4.73 -7.91
N HIS A 141 -6.11 4.88 -7.89
CA HIS A 141 -7.00 4.17 -6.97
C HIS A 141 -6.94 2.65 -7.15
N VAL A 142 -6.88 2.16 -8.39
CA VAL A 142 -6.75 0.71 -8.65
C VAL A 142 -5.42 0.19 -8.11
N LEU A 143 -4.33 0.90 -8.37
CA LEU A 143 -2.98 0.50 -7.97
C LEU A 143 -2.78 0.56 -6.45
N THR A 144 -3.29 1.60 -5.80
CA THR A 144 -3.24 1.74 -4.33
C THR A 144 -4.19 0.78 -3.63
N ALA A 145 -5.34 0.45 -4.22
CA ALA A 145 -6.23 -0.59 -3.70
C ALA A 145 -5.54 -1.97 -3.72
N ILE A 146 -4.84 -2.32 -4.81
CA ILE A 146 -4.05 -3.55 -4.87
C ILE A 146 -2.93 -3.51 -3.83
N GLY A 147 -2.16 -2.42 -3.76
CA GLY A 147 -1.09 -2.26 -2.79
C GLY A 147 -1.57 -2.34 -1.34
N GLY A 148 -2.64 -1.64 -1.00
CA GLY A 148 -3.28 -1.63 0.31
C GLY A 148 -3.83 -3.00 0.70
N TYR A 149 -4.54 -3.66 -0.22
CA TYR A 149 -5.04 -5.03 -0.02
C TYR A 149 -3.89 -6.00 0.31
N THR A 150 -2.84 -6.02 -0.52
CA THR A 150 -1.69 -6.90 -0.28
C THR A 150 -0.99 -6.58 1.04
N ALA A 151 -0.85 -5.30 1.41
CA ALA A 151 -0.27 -4.90 2.69
C ALA A 151 -1.11 -5.39 3.87
N VAL A 152 -2.42 -5.15 3.87
CA VAL A 152 -3.33 -5.63 4.93
C VAL A 152 -3.23 -7.14 5.08
N ALA A 153 -3.31 -7.87 3.96
CA ALA A 153 -3.35 -9.32 3.98
C ALA A 153 -2.02 -9.93 4.48
N VAL A 154 -0.87 -9.39 4.05
CA VAL A 154 0.45 -9.82 4.53
C VAL A 154 0.65 -9.46 6.00
N ILE A 155 0.29 -8.24 6.42
CA ILE A 155 0.43 -7.80 7.81
C ILE A 155 -0.43 -8.66 8.72
N ASP A 156 -1.67 -8.94 8.34
CA ASP A 156 -2.60 -9.72 9.13
C ASP A 156 -2.03 -11.11 9.42
N ILE A 157 -1.66 -11.85 8.37
CA ILE A 157 -1.09 -13.20 8.47
C ILE A 157 0.22 -13.21 9.27
N VAL A 158 1.10 -12.25 9.02
CA VAL A 158 2.41 -12.18 9.69
C VAL A 158 2.25 -11.86 11.19
N THR A 159 1.18 -11.18 11.59
CA THR A 159 0.98 -10.78 12.99
C THR A 159 0.04 -11.68 13.79
N THR A 160 -0.79 -12.52 13.15
CA THR A 160 -1.63 -13.53 13.84
C THR A 160 -0.90 -14.82 14.18
N GLY A 161 0.26 -15.09 13.56
CA GLY A 161 1.27 -16.01 14.12
C GLY A 161 1.19 -17.48 13.70
N GLU A 162 0.35 -17.88 12.76
CA GLU A 162 0.34 -19.25 12.22
C GLU A 162 0.35 -19.25 10.69
N VAL A 163 1.55 -19.14 10.09
CA VAL A 163 1.75 -19.42 8.67
C VAL A 163 1.97 -20.93 8.51
N THR A 164 0.89 -21.71 8.57
CA THR A 164 0.93 -23.18 8.57
C THR A 164 0.71 -23.80 7.18
N GLY A 165 0.59 -23.00 6.12
CA GLY A 165 0.35 -23.51 4.75
C GLY A 165 0.74 -22.56 3.62
N ASP A 166 0.55 -23.03 2.38
CA ASP A 166 0.77 -22.25 1.17
C ASP A 166 -0.21 -21.07 1.12
N PRO A 167 0.27 -19.82 1.03
CA PRO A 167 -0.60 -18.66 1.06
C PRO A 167 -1.36 -18.40 -0.26
N THR A 168 -1.12 -19.21 -1.30
CA THR A 168 -1.68 -19.00 -2.64
C THR A 168 -3.21 -19.09 -2.68
N ASP A 169 -3.81 -19.97 -1.87
CA ASP A 169 -5.27 -20.19 -1.86
C ASP A 169 -6.02 -19.25 -0.90
N THR A 170 -5.29 -18.54 -0.04
CA THR A 170 -5.88 -17.62 0.97
C THR A 170 -6.14 -16.23 0.39
N PHE A 171 -5.42 -15.83 -0.66
CA PHE A 171 -5.53 -14.48 -1.22
C PHE A 171 -6.52 -14.39 -2.39
N ALA A 172 -7.23 -13.28 -2.44
CA ALA A 172 -8.07 -12.89 -3.57
C ALA A 172 -7.21 -12.31 -4.70
N TRP A 173 -7.80 -12.24 -5.90
CA TRP A 173 -7.21 -11.58 -7.06
C TRP A 173 -6.71 -10.15 -6.70
N PRO A 174 -5.56 -9.69 -7.23
CA PRO A 174 -4.69 -10.31 -8.25
C PRO A 174 -3.55 -11.18 -7.71
N VAL A 175 -3.47 -11.40 -6.40
CA VAL A 175 -2.29 -12.00 -5.76
C VAL A 175 -1.98 -13.43 -6.24
N PRO A 176 -2.93 -14.37 -6.36
CA PRO A 176 -2.64 -15.72 -6.84
C PRO A 176 -2.13 -15.76 -8.29
N LEU A 177 -2.62 -14.85 -9.15
CA LEU A 177 -2.17 -14.75 -10.54
C LEU A 177 -0.71 -14.28 -10.60
N ALA A 178 -0.39 -13.24 -9.82
CA ALA A 178 0.97 -12.73 -9.75
C ALA A 178 1.96 -13.79 -9.21
N LEU A 179 1.57 -14.53 -8.17
CA LEU A 179 2.38 -15.64 -7.64
C LEU A 179 2.64 -16.72 -8.68
N LYS A 180 1.61 -17.16 -9.42
CA LYS A 180 1.76 -18.15 -10.51
C LYS A 180 2.69 -17.65 -11.62
N LEU A 181 2.57 -16.39 -12.02
CA LEU A 181 3.44 -15.80 -13.04
C LEU A 181 4.91 -15.72 -12.58
N MET A 182 5.14 -15.39 -11.30
CA MET A 182 6.48 -15.33 -10.73
C MET A 182 7.11 -16.71 -10.57
N ASP A 183 6.33 -17.71 -10.14
CA ASP A 183 6.79 -19.10 -9.99
C ASP A 183 7.15 -19.73 -11.34
N ASN A 184 6.30 -19.52 -12.36
CA ASN A 184 6.59 -19.92 -13.74
C ASN A 184 7.89 -19.28 -14.26
N ARG A 185 8.12 -17.99 -13.99
CA ARG A 185 9.34 -17.29 -14.41
C ARG A 185 10.60 -17.85 -13.75
N GLU A 186 10.54 -18.23 -12.47
CA GLU A 186 11.66 -18.87 -11.78
C GLU A 186 11.96 -20.28 -12.31
N SER A 187 10.93 -21.02 -12.71
CA SER A 187 11.09 -22.35 -13.31
C SER A 187 11.83 -22.30 -14.66
N THR A 188 11.50 -21.31 -15.50
CA THR A 188 12.16 -21.10 -16.80
C THR A 188 13.63 -20.69 -16.65
N VAL A 189 13.95 -19.84 -15.66
CA VAL A 189 15.32 -19.38 -15.42
C VAL A 189 16.24 -20.49 -14.90
N LYS A 190 15.71 -21.50 -14.22
CA LYS A 190 16.51 -22.66 -13.76
C LYS A 190 16.78 -23.70 -14.84
N GLN A 191 16.12 -23.62 -16.00
CA GLN A 191 16.23 -24.60 -17.09
C GLN A 191 17.05 -24.10 -18.29
N GLY A 192 17.51 -22.84 -18.30
CA GLY A 192 18.41 -22.27 -19.31
C GLY A 192 19.79 -22.01 -18.76
#